data_AF-A0A9Q9SKH8-F1
#
_entry.id   AF-A0A9Q9SKH8-F1
#
_cell.length_a   1.000
_cell.length_b   1.000
_cell.length_c   1.000
_cell.angle_alpha   90.00
_cell.angle_beta   90.00
_cell.angle_gamma   90.00
#
_symmetry.space_group_name_H-M   'P 1'
#
loop_
_entity.id
_entity.type
_entity.pdbx_description
1 polymer ?
#
loop_
_entity_poly.entity_id
_entity_poly.type
_entity_poly.pdbx_seq_one_letter_code
_entity_poly.pdbx_strand_id
1 'polypeptide(L)'
;MRVVRRLAACATVAAVLLPCASRAGAQPASASPATASPAVASPVAASPAVAQPPSPCPPDWEPQLCELKAAVEVLKQQHLTDIDIGALLDAATHDGIKTLPYARFFNAKEEQERRDDEQRARDGTPGIGIVFETRPDGLHIIDVIPDAPAEKAGVRPDDLVVAMNDRSVVGIDSGELVKLAKGAAGVPLKLTVQRGPTHAVLTFAPVRAIVKPHPAIAKRLDGDILYTRLSSFPEPAVGDYIDAVQAARRAGPPVKGMILDLRINGGGALNAAIGITALFAGRDRTAMVTVERGDTHRRRYTTNWPDYALPVMHGQDPLAPLQADDWWRTVPLVVLVDGQSASAAEATAAALKDLGRAKLLGMPTYGKGLAQTGVDLIDGTRLNFTYARNLRPNGCPMDGYGVVPDWLVPPRRDSDVDGVLMWYREVDLARAPYADRQAPDPFVQVRKARQQLRDKRVRAKVDTANSAALPQRAFGTAADWQLQQALAALAGRPVRTIDAPAQLMPAQPVCERADN
;
A
#
# COMPACT_ATOMS: atom_id res chain seq x y z
N MET A 1 69.67 24.74 -7.37
CA MET A 1 70.22 23.96 -6.25
C MET A 1 69.47 22.63 -6.17
N ARG A 2 70.22 21.55 -5.88
CA ARG A 2 69.94 20.09 -5.99
C ARG A 2 68.59 19.66 -5.35
N VAL A 3 67.71 18.84 -5.94
CA VAL A 3 67.76 17.38 -6.31
C VAL A 3 67.97 16.50 -5.06
N VAL A 4 67.08 15.57 -4.66
CA VAL A 4 66.86 14.16 -5.12
C VAL A 4 65.53 13.67 -4.45
N ARG A 5 64.46 13.17 -5.09
CA ARG A 5 64.16 11.94 -5.87
C ARG A 5 64.02 10.60 -5.09
N ARG A 6 62.79 10.06 -5.11
CA ARG A 6 62.37 8.65 -5.39
C ARG A 6 62.80 7.56 -4.37
N LEU A 7 62.11 6.42 -4.16
CA LEU A 7 61.42 5.48 -5.07
C LEU A 7 60.46 4.55 -4.29
N ALA A 8 59.50 3.99 -5.01
CA ALA A 8 58.66 2.84 -4.63
C ALA A 8 59.36 1.50 -4.91
N ALA A 9 58.94 0.40 -4.28
CA ALA A 9 58.82 -0.94 -4.90
C ALA A 9 58.11 -1.96 -3.98
N CYS A 10 57.22 -2.74 -4.58
CA CYS A 10 56.63 -4.00 -4.11
C CYS A 10 57.69 -5.10 -3.86
N ALA A 11 57.38 -6.07 -3.00
CA ALA A 11 57.39 -7.51 -3.34
C ALA A 11 56.97 -8.38 -2.14
N THR A 12 56.35 -9.50 -2.48
CA THR A 12 55.70 -10.53 -1.68
C THR A 12 56.62 -11.71 -1.30
N VAL A 13 56.17 -12.51 -0.31
CA VAL A 13 56.30 -14.00 -0.16
C VAL A 13 57.31 -14.60 0.86
N ALA A 14 56.71 -15.45 1.73
CA ALA A 14 57.13 -16.71 2.37
C ALA A 14 58.22 -16.82 3.47
N ALA A 15 57.73 -17.18 4.66
CA ALA A 15 57.87 -18.48 5.33
C ALA A 15 59.17 -18.94 6.06
N VAL A 16 58.88 -19.63 7.17
CA VAL A 16 59.60 -20.73 7.85
C VAL A 16 60.51 -20.41 9.06
N LEU A 17 60.05 -21.00 10.18
CA LEU A 17 60.65 -21.42 11.45
C LEU A 17 62.13 -21.84 11.44
N LEU A 18 62.84 -21.61 12.56
CA LEU A 18 63.72 -22.61 13.17
C LEU A 18 63.94 -22.36 14.69
N PRO A 19 64.32 -23.40 15.46
CA PRO A 19 64.26 -23.50 16.91
C PRO A 19 65.65 -23.43 17.57
N CYS A 20 65.70 -23.54 18.91
CA CYS A 20 66.95 -23.78 19.64
C CYS A 20 66.81 -25.01 20.55
N ALA A 21 67.79 -25.89 20.48
CA ALA A 21 67.94 -27.13 21.23
C ALA A 21 69.25 -27.09 22.04
N SER A 22 69.31 -27.85 23.14
CA SER A 22 70.51 -28.57 23.60
C SER A 22 70.15 -29.42 24.84
N ARG A 23 70.17 -30.76 24.73
CA ARG A 23 71.24 -31.73 25.15
C ARG A 23 71.12 -32.16 26.62
N ALA A 24 71.35 -33.41 27.06
CA ALA A 24 71.99 -34.61 26.52
C ALA A 24 71.60 -35.86 27.36
N GLY A 25 71.91 -37.08 26.86
CA GLY A 25 72.29 -38.21 27.74
C GLY A 25 71.65 -39.59 27.50
N ALA A 26 72.32 -40.42 26.70
CA ALA A 26 72.51 -41.88 26.74
C ALA A 26 71.39 -42.91 27.11
N GLN A 27 71.30 -43.93 26.24
CA GLN A 27 70.56 -45.22 26.27
C GLN A 27 71.20 -46.31 27.21
N PRO A 28 70.70 -47.57 27.29
CA PRO A 28 69.33 -48.14 27.19
C PRO A 28 69.06 -49.29 28.23
N ALA A 29 67.83 -49.87 28.22
CA ALA A 29 67.54 -51.33 28.22
C ALA A 29 66.38 -51.83 29.14
N SER A 30 65.42 -52.51 28.48
CA SER A 30 64.68 -53.76 28.80
C SER A 30 63.92 -54.02 30.12
N ALA A 31 62.63 -54.32 29.93
CA ALA A 31 61.82 -55.45 30.45
C ALA A 31 61.19 -55.43 31.88
N SER A 32 59.84 -55.27 31.86
CA SER A 32 58.69 -55.85 32.61
C SER A 32 58.88 -56.94 33.71
N PRO A 33 57.82 -57.40 34.44
CA PRO A 33 56.54 -56.78 34.90
C PRO A 33 56.20 -57.12 36.39
N ALA A 34 55.18 -56.51 37.02
CA ALA A 34 54.43 -57.15 38.12
C ALA A 34 53.09 -56.44 38.45
N THR A 35 52.06 -57.27 38.67
CA THR A 35 50.64 -57.00 38.97
C THR A 35 50.34 -56.80 40.45
N ALA A 36 49.35 -55.95 40.81
CA ALA A 36 48.11 -56.32 41.56
C ALA A 36 47.40 -55.16 42.33
N SER A 37 46.15 -54.88 41.92
CA SER A 37 44.90 -54.67 42.71
C SER A 37 44.61 -53.38 43.53
N PRO A 38 43.29 -53.08 43.79
CA PRO A 38 42.71 -51.73 43.69
C PRO A 38 42.31 -51.07 45.03
N ALA A 39 41.97 -49.78 45.00
CA ALA A 39 41.37 -49.06 46.13
C ALA A 39 40.14 -48.22 45.71
N VAL A 40 39.15 -48.23 46.60
CA VAL A 40 37.73 -47.84 46.47
C VAL A 40 37.53 -46.32 46.61
N ALA A 41 36.64 -45.74 45.80
CA ALA A 41 36.18 -44.35 45.91
C ALA A 41 34.98 -44.22 46.87
N SER A 42 34.98 -43.17 47.71
CA SER A 42 33.83 -42.81 48.59
C SER A 42 32.91 -41.77 47.92
N PRO A 43 31.59 -41.79 48.21
CA PRO A 43 30.59 -40.99 47.50
C PRO A 43 30.38 -39.61 48.13
N VAL A 44 30.11 -38.60 47.30
CA VAL A 44 29.63 -37.27 47.74
C VAL A 44 28.14 -37.18 47.46
N ALA A 45 27.37 -36.81 48.48
CA ALA A 45 25.91 -36.76 48.49
C ALA A 45 25.34 -35.68 47.54
N ALA A 46 24.27 -36.03 46.82
CA ALA A 46 23.49 -35.09 46.01
C ALA A 46 22.45 -34.34 46.88
N SER A 47 22.41 -33.02 46.76
CA SER A 47 21.33 -32.19 47.34
C SER A 47 20.06 -32.28 46.50
N PRO A 48 18.86 -32.20 47.09
CA PRO A 48 17.61 -32.35 46.35
C PRO A 48 17.35 -31.09 45.50
N ALA A 49 16.96 -31.31 44.25
CA ALA A 49 16.52 -30.24 43.35
C ALA A 49 15.22 -29.61 43.88
N VAL A 50 15.25 -28.30 44.14
CA VAL A 50 14.05 -27.51 44.43
C VAL A 50 13.24 -27.43 43.14
N ALA A 51 12.02 -27.98 43.14
CA ALA A 51 11.10 -27.86 42.02
C ALA A 51 10.75 -26.38 41.80
N GLN A 52 11.05 -25.87 40.60
CA GLN A 52 10.63 -24.53 40.20
C GLN A 52 9.10 -24.48 40.10
N PRO A 53 8.46 -23.36 40.48
CA PRO A 53 7.02 -23.21 40.33
C PRO A 53 6.63 -23.30 38.85
N PRO A 54 5.46 -23.87 38.51
CA PRO A 54 5.05 -24.06 37.13
C PRO A 54 4.97 -22.71 36.40
N SER A 55 5.66 -22.65 35.26
CA SER A 55 5.73 -21.51 34.34
C SER A 55 4.31 -21.11 33.88
N PRO A 56 3.98 -19.81 33.84
CA PRO A 56 2.68 -19.33 33.34
C PRO A 56 2.54 -19.41 31.81
N CYS A 57 3.49 -20.01 31.09
CA CYS A 57 3.54 -20.01 29.63
C CYS A 57 3.06 -21.35 29.01
N PRO A 58 2.26 -21.32 27.92
CA PRO A 58 1.80 -22.52 27.21
C PRO A 58 2.93 -23.34 26.56
N PRO A 59 2.77 -24.68 26.44
CA PRO A 59 3.87 -25.60 26.08
C PRO A 59 4.25 -25.68 24.59
N ASP A 60 3.53 -25.05 23.67
CA ASP A 60 3.68 -25.27 22.22
C ASP A 60 4.70 -24.34 21.52
N TRP A 61 5.17 -23.27 22.16
CA TRP A 61 6.15 -22.32 21.61
C TRP A 61 7.20 -21.81 22.64
N GLU A 62 7.23 -22.42 23.83
CA GLU A 62 8.14 -22.08 24.92
C GLU A 62 9.64 -22.23 24.58
N PRO A 63 10.09 -23.27 23.84
CA PRO A 63 11.50 -23.43 23.50
C PRO A 63 12.06 -22.25 22.70
N GLN A 64 11.31 -21.72 21.75
CA GLN A 64 11.74 -20.62 20.87
C GLN A 64 11.89 -19.31 21.64
N LEU A 65 10.99 -19.04 22.61
CA LEU A 65 11.15 -17.88 23.48
C LEU A 65 12.33 -18.03 24.44
N CYS A 66 12.57 -19.24 24.95
CA CYS A 66 13.74 -19.53 25.77
C CYS A 66 15.03 -19.33 24.98
N GLU A 67 15.06 -19.75 23.71
CA GLU A 67 16.17 -19.53 22.80
C GLU A 67 16.41 -18.05 22.54
N LEU A 68 15.36 -17.27 22.22
CA LEU A 68 15.46 -15.82 22.03
C LEU A 68 15.99 -15.13 23.30
N LYS A 69 15.49 -15.51 24.47
CA LYS A 69 15.97 -15.02 25.77
C LYS A 69 17.45 -15.37 25.99
N ALA A 70 17.84 -16.61 25.74
CA ALA A 70 19.23 -17.05 25.90
C ALA A 70 20.17 -16.27 24.97
N ALA A 71 19.77 -16.05 23.71
CA ALA A 71 20.52 -15.24 22.76
C ALA A 71 20.69 -13.79 23.27
N VAL A 72 19.61 -13.17 23.76
CA VAL A 72 19.65 -11.82 24.35
C VAL A 72 20.60 -11.75 25.55
N GLU A 73 20.58 -12.74 26.45
CA GLU A 73 21.45 -12.76 27.62
C GLU A 73 22.94 -12.97 27.26
N VAL A 74 23.23 -13.83 26.29
CA VAL A 74 24.60 -13.97 25.75
C VAL A 74 25.08 -12.65 25.14
N LEU A 75 24.25 -12.01 24.33
CA LEU A 75 24.56 -10.73 23.71
C LEU A 75 24.81 -9.62 24.74
N LYS A 76 23.98 -9.50 25.79
CA LYS A 76 24.21 -8.54 26.87
C LYS A 76 25.56 -8.72 27.57
N GLN A 77 26.01 -9.95 27.74
CA GLN A 77 27.22 -10.28 28.51
C GLN A 77 28.49 -10.26 27.68
N GLN A 78 28.41 -10.66 26.41
CA GLN A 78 29.58 -11.00 25.60
C GLN A 78 29.72 -10.18 24.33
N HIS A 79 28.70 -9.38 23.95
CA HIS A 79 28.83 -8.53 22.77
C HIS A 79 29.85 -7.41 23.01
N LEU A 80 30.60 -7.07 21.96
CA LEU A 80 31.69 -6.09 22.04
C LEU A 80 31.21 -4.67 22.40
N THR A 81 29.96 -4.34 22.04
CA THR A 81 29.33 -3.04 22.31
C THR A 81 28.04 -3.22 23.09
N ASP A 82 27.62 -2.16 23.78
CA ASP A 82 26.27 -2.11 24.35
C ASP A 82 25.20 -2.31 23.27
N ILE A 83 24.15 -3.05 23.62
CA ILE A 83 23.03 -3.35 22.73
C ILE A 83 21.75 -2.77 23.34
N ASP A 84 21.01 -2.02 22.53
CA ASP A 84 19.63 -1.67 22.83
C ASP A 84 18.73 -2.89 22.60
N ILE A 85 18.43 -3.60 23.70
CA ILE A 85 17.62 -4.82 23.67
C ILE A 85 16.17 -4.52 23.24
N GLY A 86 15.64 -3.35 23.57
CA GLY A 86 14.28 -2.97 23.14
C GLY A 86 14.22 -2.85 21.62
N ALA A 87 15.14 -2.10 21.03
CA ALA A 87 15.23 -1.96 19.58
C ALA A 87 15.49 -3.29 18.86
N LEU A 88 16.30 -4.18 19.45
CA LEU A 88 16.55 -5.51 18.91
C LEU A 88 15.28 -6.38 18.88
N LEU A 89 14.50 -6.40 19.97
CA LEU A 89 13.28 -7.19 20.07
C LEU A 89 12.15 -6.64 19.20
N ASP A 90 12.05 -5.31 19.10
CA ASP A 90 11.16 -4.64 18.14
C ASP A 90 11.49 -5.06 16.70
N ALA A 91 12.78 -5.03 16.32
CA ALA A 91 13.22 -5.45 14.99
C ALA A 91 12.90 -6.93 14.73
N ALA A 92 13.16 -7.81 15.70
CA ALA A 92 12.86 -9.24 15.58
C ALA A 92 11.35 -9.49 15.39
N THR A 93 10.51 -8.78 16.14
CA THR A 93 9.04 -8.89 16.04
C THR A 93 8.55 -8.32 14.72
N HIS A 94 9.08 -7.17 14.30
CA HIS A 94 8.76 -6.57 13.02
C HIS A 94 9.06 -7.54 11.88
N ASP A 95 10.26 -8.11 11.83
CA ASP A 95 10.68 -9.02 10.76
C ASP A 95 9.92 -10.35 10.80
N GLY A 96 9.62 -10.88 11.99
CA GLY A 96 8.77 -12.06 12.14
C GLY A 96 7.36 -11.84 11.60
N ILE A 97 6.69 -10.76 12.01
CA ILE A 97 5.31 -10.46 11.61
C ILE A 97 5.20 -10.14 10.12
N LYS A 98 6.20 -9.47 9.53
CA LYS A 98 6.26 -9.17 8.08
C LYS A 98 6.19 -10.42 7.20
N THR A 99 6.51 -11.61 7.72
CA THR A 99 6.38 -12.87 6.97
C THR A 99 4.92 -13.24 6.69
N LEU A 100 3.98 -12.69 7.46
CA LEU A 100 2.55 -12.93 7.30
C LEU A 100 1.93 -11.91 6.33
N PRO A 101 1.05 -12.34 5.40
CA PRO A 101 0.41 -11.45 4.44
C PRO A 101 -0.34 -10.28 5.09
N TYR A 102 0.06 -9.06 4.72
CA TYR A 102 -0.49 -7.79 5.21
C TYR A 102 -0.45 -7.59 6.73
N ALA A 103 0.29 -8.42 7.46
CA ALA A 103 0.48 -8.20 8.88
C ALA A 103 1.58 -7.18 9.10
N ARG A 104 1.41 -6.34 10.12
CA ARG A 104 2.39 -5.35 10.56
C ARG A 104 2.33 -5.20 12.07
N PHE A 105 3.51 -5.19 12.67
CA PHE A 105 3.70 -4.74 14.04
C PHE A 105 4.11 -3.27 14.02
N PHE A 106 3.58 -2.51 14.95
CA PHE A 106 3.96 -1.13 15.22
C PHE A 106 4.42 -1.05 16.66
N ASN A 107 5.64 -0.59 16.89
CA ASN A 107 6.03 -0.18 18.24
C ASN A 107 5.30 1.12 18.63
N ALA A 108 5.46 1.55 19.89
CA ALA A 108 4.73 2.71 20.42
C ALA A 108 4.94 4.00 19.61
N LYS A 109 6.17 4.20 19.11
CA LYS A 109 6.51 5.36 18.30
C LYS A 109 5.86 5.28 16.92
N GLU A 110 5.99 4.14 16.25
CA GLU A 110 5.40 3.91 14.93
C GLU A 110 3.87 3.99 14.96
N GLU A 111 3.24 3.49 16.04
CA GLU A 111 1.79 3.57 16.22
C GLU A 111 1.34 5.01 16.45
N GLN A 112 2.08 5.81 17.23
CA GLN A 112 1.80 7.22 17.38
C GLN A 112 1.94 7.97 16.04
N GLU A 113 3.01 7.71 15.29
CA GLU A 113 3.21 8.29 13.95
C GLU A 113 2.05 7.94 13.00
N ARG A 114 1.57 6.69 13.03
CA ARG A 114 0.42 6.22 12.26
C ARG A 114 -0.86 6.95 12.65
N ARG A 115 -1.13 7.11 13.96
CA ARG A 115 -2.30 7.86 14.46
C ARG A 115 -2.26 9.31 14.01
N ASP A 116 -1.08 9.93 14.07
CA ASP A 116 -0.89 11.30 13.61
C ASP A 116 -1.09 11.40 12.08
N ASP A 117 -0.65 10.41 11.29
CA ASP A 117 -0.88 10.35 9.84
C ASP A 117 -2.37 10.22 9.51
N GLU A 118 -3.09 9.34 10.19
CA GLU A 118 -4.54 9.21 10.02
C GLU A 118 -5.28 10.49 10.42
N GLN A 119 -4.84 11.14 11.50
CA GLN A 119 -5.39 12.41 11.90
C GLN A 119 -5.13 13.48 10.84
N ARG A 120 -3.91 13.58 10.30
CA ARG A 120 -3.61 14.49 9.17
C ARG A 120 -4.46 14.19 7.94
N ALA A 121 -4.71 12.92 7.65
CA ALA A 121 -5.54 12.51 6.52
C ALA A 121 -7.03 12.88 6.70
N ARG A 122 -7.51 13.03 7.94
CA ARG A 122 -8.88 13.47 8.26
C ARG A 122 -8.99 14.99 8.39
N ASP A 123 -8.12 15.57 9.20
CA ASP A 123 -8.24 16.96 9.66
C ASP A 123 -7.48 17.95 8.76
N GLY A 124 -6.57 17.43 7.94
CA GLY A 124 -5.62 18.20 7.17
C GLY A 124 -4.31 18.45 7.89
N THR A 125 -3.33 18.97 7.16
CA THR A 125 -2.01 19.34 7.69
C THR A 125 -1.64 20.76 7.24
N PRO A 126 -0.84 21.51 8.00
CA PRO A 126 -0.27 22.77 7.52
C PRO A 126 0.45 22.58 6.18
N GLY A 127 -0.01 23.31 5.16
CA GLY A 127 0.53 23.21 3.81
C GLY A 127 -0.03 24.29 2.89
N ILE A 128 0.31 24.18 1.61
CA ILE A 128 -0.16 25.12 0.57
C ILE A 128 -1.13 24.48 -0.43
N GLY A 129 -1.28 23.15 -0.40
CA GLY A 129 -2.24 22.40 -1.21
C GLY A 129 -1.85 22.26 -2.68
N ILE A 130 -0.68 21.67 -2.92
CA ILE A 130 -0.23 21.28 -4.26
C ILE A 130 -0.02 19.77 -4.34
N VAL A 131 -0.30 19.20 -5.50
CA VAL A 131 0.05 17.83 -5.88
C VAL A 131 1.15 17.92 -6.92
N PHE A 132 2.26 17.22 -6.73
CA PHE A 132 3.44 17.40 -7.57
C PHE A 132 4.19 16.10 -7.85
N GLU A 133 5.01 16.13 -8.89
CA GLU A 133 6.04 15.13 -9.19
C GLU A 133 7.41 15.79 -9.11
N THR A 134 8.33 15.18 -8.37
CA THR A 134 9.74 15.61 -8.39
C THR A 134 10.44 15.04 -9.62
N ARG A 135 11.14 15.90 -10.35
CA ARG A 135 11.99 15.55 -11.50
C ARG A 135 13.37 16.20 -11.34
N PRO A 136 14.38 15.77 -12.12
CA PRO A 136 15.72 16.38 -12.04
C PRO A 136 15.75 17.90 -12.24
N ASP A 137 14.79 18.45 -13.00
CA ASP A 137 14.65 19.87 -13.31
C ASP A 137 13.82 20.68 -12.29
N GLY A 138 13.24 20.03 -11.27
CA GLY A 138 12.46 20.68 -10.21
C GLY A 138 11.17 19.93 -9.88
N LEU A 139 10.21 20.62 -9.27
CA LEU A 139 8.90 20.05 -8.96
C LEU A 139 7.86 20.47 -9.99
N HIS A 140 7.27 19.50 -10.67
CA HIS A 140 6.19 19.71 -11.61
C HIS A 140 4.85 19.63 -10.88
N ILE A 141 4.08 20.71 -10.89
CA ILE A 141 2.74 20.73 -10.30
C ILE A 141 1.80 19.91 -11.19
N ILE A 142 1.31 18.80 -10.66
CA ILE A 142 0.33 17.94 -11.31
C ILE A 142 -1.06 18.55 -11.13
N ASP A 143 -1.36 19.01 -9.91
CA ASP A 143 -2.66 19.55 -9.56
C ASP A 143 -2.54 20.54 -8.40
N VAL A 144 -3.54 21.39 -8.23
CA VAL A 144 -3.65 22.32 -7.10
C VAL A 144 -4.98 22.09 -6.41
N ILE A 145 -4.93 21.94 -5.09
CA ILE A 145 -6.12 21.69 -4.30
C ILE A 145 -7.03 22.92 -4.35
N PRO A 146 -8.32 22.78 -4.71
CA PRO A 146 -9.27 23.89 -4.74
C PRO A 146 -9.36 24.62 -3.40
N ASP A 147 -9.48 25.95 -3.45
CA ASP A 147 -9.52 26.88 -2.32
C ASP A 147 -8.27 26.85 -1.40
N ALA A 148 -7.24 26.07 -1.75
CA ALA A 148 -6.01 26.01 -0.98
C ALA A 148 -5.15 27.28 -1.18
N PRO A 149 -4.19 27.55 -0.27
CA PRO A 149 -3.35 28.74 -0.37
C PRO A 149 -2.61 28.89 -1.70
N ALA A 150 -2.14 27.79 -2.31
CA ALA A 150 -1.43 27.81 -3.58
C ALA A 150 -2.33 28.27 -4.74
N GLU A 151 -3.57 27.77 -4.81
CA GLU A 151 -4.53 28.19 -5.84
C GLU A 151 -4.84 29.69 -5.71
N LYS A 152 -5.13 30.14 -4.48
CA LYS A 152 -5.38 31.55 -4.16
C LYS A 152 -4.20 32.46 -4.51
N ALA A 153 -2.97 31.96 -4.36
CA ALA A 153 -1.76 32.67 -4.77
C ALA A 153 -1.53 32.67 -6.29
N GLY A 154 -2.27 31.87 -7.06
CA GLY A 154 -2.20 31.80 -8.52
C GLY A 154 -1.25 30.73 -9.06
N VAL A 155 -0.84 29.75 -8.23
CA VAL A 155 -0.16 28.52 -8.67
C VAL A 155 -1.15 27.69 -9.51
N ARG A 156 -0.66 27.03 -10.56
CA ARG A 156 -1.49 26.27 -11.51
C ARG A 156 -0.87 24.91 -11.80
N PRO A 157 -1.66 23.93 -12.27
CA PRO A 157 -1.13 22.75 -12.94
C PRO A 157 -0.15 23.13 -14.06
N ASP A 158 0.83 22.26 -14.30
CA ASP A 158 1.95 22.44 -15.25
C ASP A 158 3.00 23.51 -14.89
N ASP A 159 2.88 24.13 -13.72
CA ASP A 159 3.95 24.95 -13.16
C ASP A 159 5.18 24.11 -12.81
N LEU A 160 6.38 24.61 -13.13
CA LEU A 160 7.65 24.05 -12.67
C LEU A 160 8.20 24.89 -11.52
N VAL A 161 8.13 24.39 -10.28
CA VAL A 161 8.76 25.02 -9.12
C VAL A 161 10.27 24.73 -9.16
N VAL A 162 11.06 25.80 -9.24
CA VAL A 162 12.54 25.75 -9.31
C VAL A 162 13.21 26.18 -8.01
N ALA A 163 12.51 26.92 -7.14
CA ALA A 163 13.01 27.23 -5.80
C ALA A 163 11.89 27.35 -4.74
N MET A 164 12.22 27.00 -3.49
CA MET A 164 11.41 27.21 -2.30
C MET A 164 12.19 27.98 -1.24
N ASN A 165 11.63 29.08 -0.72
CA ASN A 165 12.30 29.95 0.26
C ASN A 165 13.75 30.29 -0.16
N ASP A 166 13.90 30.68 -1.43
CA ASP A 166 15.17 31.05 -2.06
C ASP A 166 16.21 29.93 -2.17
N ARG A 167 15.84 28.68 -1.84
CA ARG A 167 16.67 27.50 -2.09
C ARG A 167 16.21 26.78 -3.34
N SER A 168 17.17 26.46 -4.22
CA SER A 168 16.90 25.64 -5.40
C SER A 168 16.29 24.30 -4.99
N VAL A 169 15.26 23.86 -5.72
CA VAL A 169 14.69 22.52 -5.59
C VAL A 169 14.99 21.65 -6.84
N VAL A 170 15.85 22.14 -7.73
CA VAL A 170 16.36 21.38 -8.88
C VAL A 170 17.28 20.27 -8.38
N GLY A 171 16.97 19.02 -8.74
CA GLY A 171 17.74 17.84 -8.33
C GLY A 171 17.68 17.53 -6.82
N ILE A 172 16.73 18.09 -6.09
CA ILE A 172 16.63 17.92 -4.63
C ILE A 172 16.22 16.50 -4.25
N ASP A 173 16.77 15.99 -3.15
CA ASP A 173 16.31 14.75 -2.54
C ASP A 173 14.90 14.90 -1.93
N SER A 174 14.08 13.86 -2.03
CA SER A 174 12.70 13.87 -1.51
C SER A 174 12.63 14.13 -0.01
N GLY A 175 13.59 13.63 0.78
CA GLY A 175 13.65 13.84 2.22
C GLY A 175 14.02 15.29 2.58
N GLU A 176 14.90 15.93 1.82
CA GLU A 176 15.22 17.36 1.98
C GLU A 176 14.06 18.25 1.56
N LEU A 177 13.36 17.88 0.49
CA LEU A 177 12.18 18.58 0.03
C LEU A 177 11.08 18.63 1.10
N VAL A 178 10.80 17.51 1.79
CA VAL A 178 9.83 17.47 2.88
C VAL A 178 10.20 18.45 3.99
N LYS A 179 11.50 18.56 4.32
CA LYS A 179 11.98 19.52 5.34
C LYS A 179 11.76 20.98 4.90
N LEU A 180 11.98 21.30 3.62
CA LEU A 180 11.74 22.63 3.06
C LEU A 180 10.25 23.00 3.00
N ALA A 181 9.41 22.02 2.65
CA ALA A 181 7.96 22.20 2.53
C ALA A 181 7.30 22.35 3.91
N LYS A 182 7.81 21.64 4.94
CA LYS A 182 7.26 21.65 6.29
C LYS A 182 7.32 23.06 6.92
N GLY A 183 6.24 23.44 7.58
CA GLY A 183 6.13 24.70 8.31
C GLY A 183 4.78 24.82 9.00
N ALA A 184 4.69 25.66 10.02
CA ALA A 184 3.43 25.89 10.73
C ALA A 184 2.40 26.62 9.85
N ALA A 185 1.11 26.49 10.19
CA ALA A 185 0.06 27.31 9.60
C ALA A 185 0.32 28.80 9.90
N GLY A 186 -0.03 29.68 8.98
CA GLY A 186 0.28 31.11 9.04
C GLY A 186 1.65 31.50 8.50
N VAL A 187 2.55 30.54 8.24
CA VAL A 187 3.89 30.83 7.71
C VAL A 187 3.89 30.76 6.18
N PRO A 188 4.32 31.82 5.46
CA PRO A 188 4.42 31.79 4.01
C PRO A 188 5.46 30.78 3.51
N LEU A 189 5.22 30.22 2.32
CA LEU A 189 6.18 29.44 1.57
C LEU A 189 6.41 30.15 0.24
N LYS A 190 7.58 30.76 0.07
CA LYS A 190 7.94 31.42 -1.18
C LYS A 190 8.26 30.37 -2.23
N LEU A 191 7.56 30.40 -3.36
CA LEU A 191 7.80 29.56 -4.53
C LEU A 191 8.33 30.42 -5.67
N THR A 192 9.39 29.96 -6.33
CA THR A 192 9.80 30.47 -7.65
C THR A 192 9.43 29.44 -8.70
N VAL A 193 8.62 29.86 -9.67
CA VAL A 193 7.98 29.00 -10.66
C VAL A 193 8.38 29.43 -12.07
N GLN A 194 8.65 28.47 -12.95
CA GLN A 194 8.69 28.67 -14.39
C GLN A 194 7.37 28.19 -15.00
N ARG A 195 6.71 29.06 -15.78
CA ARG A 195 5.40 28.78 -16.38
C ARG A 195 5.41 28.93 -17.90
N GLY A 196 4.78 27.96 -18.57
CA GLY A 196 4.51 27.99 -20.00
C GLY A 196 5.76 27.84 -20.88
N PRO A 197 5.57 27.85 -22.22
CA PRO A 197 6.64 27.55 -23.17
C PRO A 197 7.76 28.61 -23.21
N THR A 198 7.52 29.82 -22.70
CA THR A 198 8.51 30.89 -22.60
C THR A 198 9.30 30.85 -21.28
N HIS A 199 9.02 29.88 -20.39
CA HIS A 199 9.64 29.76 -19.08
C HIS A 199 9.59 31.05 -18.25
N ALA A 200 8.43 31.74 -18.27
CA ALA A 200 8.25 32.96 -17.51
C ALA A 200 8.46 32.68 -16.01
N VAL A 201 9.37 33.42 -15.37
CA VAL A 201 9.69 33.25 -13.95
C VAL A 201 8.69 34.06 -13.11
N LEU A 202 7.91 33.37 -12.30
CA LEU A 202 6.91 33.93 -11.39
C LEU A 202 7.30 33.63 -9.95
N THR A 203 6.94 34.52 -9.03
CA THR A 203 7.13 34.30 -7.59
C THR A 203 5.77 34.33 -6.90
N PHE A 204 5.51 33.31 -6.10
CA PHE A 204 4.31 33.20 -5.26
C PHE A 204 4.73 33.06 -3.81
N ALA A 205 3.91 33.55 -2.88
CA ALA A 205 4.14 33.36 -1.44
C ALA A 205 2.86 32.94 -0.72
N PRO A 206 2.27 31.77 -1.08
CA PRO A 206 1.11 31.24 -0.38
C PRO A 206 1.38 31.11 1.12
N VAL A 207 0.45 31.61 1.94
CA VAL A 207 0.48 31.48 3.40
C VAL A 207 -0.06 30.10 3.76
N ARG A 208 0.76 29.27 4.44
CA ARG A 208 0.32 27.92 4.83
C ARG A 208 -0.97 27.98 5.62
N ALA A 209 -1.91 27.11 5.27
CA ALA A 209 -3.13 26.89 6.03
C ALA A 209 -3.25 25.40 6.33
N ILE A 210 -4.20 25.02 7.20
CA ILE A 210 -4.57 23.60 7.31
C ILE A 210 -5.23 23.22 6.00
N VAL A 211 -4.54 22.39 5.20
CA VAL A 211 -5.05 21.89 3.94
C VAL A 211 -5.54 20.47 4.18
N LYS A 212 -6.85 20.28 4.00
CA LYS A 212 -7.46 18.96 4.04
C LYS A 212 -7.14 18.22 2.75
N PRO A 213 -6.97 16.89 2.77
CA PRO A 213 -7.01 16.12 1.54
C PRO A 213 -8.36 16.33 0.85
N HIS A 214 -8.35 16.52 -0.47
CA HIS A 214 -9.57 16.55 -1.29
C HIS A 214 -9.62 15.27 -2.11
N PRO A 215 -9.97 14.13 -1.49
CA PRO A 215 -9.98 12.85 -2.20
C PRO A 215 -11.11 12.81 -3.24
N ALA A 216 -12.16 13.61 -3.05
CA ALA A 216 -13.31 13.72 -3.92
C ALA A 216 -13.25 15.00 -4.75
N ILE A 217 -13.31 14.87 -6.07
CA ILE A 217 -13.53 15.97 -7.00
C ILE A 217 -14.76 15.70 -7.86
N ALA A 218 -15.48 16.75 -8.23
CA ALA A 218 -16.60 16.68 -9.16
C ALA A 218 -16.53 17.83 -10.15
N LYS A 219 -16.66 17.51 -11.44
CA LYS A 219 -16.59 18.44 -12.54
C LYS A 219 -17.74 18.16 -13.51
N ARG A 220 -18.34 19.23 -14.02
CA ARG A 220 -19.29 19.15 -15.13
C ARG A 220 -18.55 19.05 -16.45
N LEU A 221 -18.96 18.10 -17.28
CA LEU A 221 -18.51 17.93 -18.65
C LEU A 221 -19.66 18.28 -19.61
N ASP A 222 -19.32 18.43 -20.88
CA ASP A 222 -20.30 18.62 -21.95
C ASP A 222 -21.34 17.48 -21.98
N GLY A 223 -22.55 17.80 -22.44
CA GLY A 223 -23.66 16.84 -22.51
C GLY A 223 -24.36 16.59 -21.17
N ASP A 224 -24.22 17.52 -20.22
CA ASP A 224 -24.80 17.44 -18.87
C ASP A 224 -24.32 16.21 -18.08
N ILE A 225 -23.05 15.82 -18.28
CA ILE A 225 -22.43 14.70 -17.57
C ILE A 225 -21.65 15.22 -16.37
N LEU A 226 -21.74 14.51 -15.25
CA LEU A 226 -20.91 14.75 -14.09
C LEU A 226 -19.76 13.74 -14.06
N TYR A 227 -18.53 14.23 -14.17
CA TYR A 227 -17.34 13.44 -13.88
C TYR A 227 -16.97 13.63 -12.43
N THR A 228 -16.85 12.53 -11.70
CA THR A 228 -16.42 12.52 -10.31
C THR A 228 -15.24 11.59 -10.19
N ARG A 229 -14.35 11.92 -9.26
CA ARG A 229 -13.21 11.07 -8.93
C ARG A 229 -13.07 11.00 -7.43
N LEU A 230 -12.85 9.79 -6.95
CA LEU A 230 -12.50 9.52 -5.57
C LEU A 230 -11.13 8.84 -5.58
N SER A 231 -10.08 9.54 -5.19
CA SER A 231 -8.70 9.06 -5.28
C SER A 231 -8.27 8.16 -4.10
N SER A 232 -9.01 8.21 -2.99
CA SER A 232 -8.82 7.37 -1.80
C SER A 232 -10.08 7.38 -0.94
N PHE A 233 -10.14 6.54 0.09
CA PHE A 233 -11.25 6.47 1.05
C PHE A 233 -10.80 6.85 2.47
N PRO A 234 -10.40 8.10 2.76
CA PRO A 234 -10.22 8.52 4.16
C PRO A 234 -11.58 8.51 4.90
N GLU A 235 -11.56 8.61 6.23
CA GLU A 235 -12.82 8.56 7.00
C GLU A 235 -13.89 9.59 6.56
N PRO A 236 -13.58 10.87 6.26
CA PRO A 236 -14.59 11.83 5.81
C PRO A 236 -15.09 11.62 4.37
N ALA A 237 -14.57 10.63 3.62
CA ALA A 237 -14.81 10.49 2.18
C ALA A 237 -16.28 10.47 1.76
N VAL A 238 -17.17 9.90 2.59
CA VAL A 238 -18.61 9.85 2.26
C VAL A 238 -19.21 11.25 2.20
N GLY A 239 -18.95 12.07 3.22
CA GLY A 239 -19.42 13.46 3.27
C GLY A 239 -18.78 14.31 2.19
N ASP A 240 -17.45 14.25 2.07
CA ASP A 240 -16.69 15.02 1.07
C ASP A 240 -17.18 14.74 -0.36
N TYR A 241 -17.46 13.47 -0.66
CA TYR A 241 -17.96 13.06 -1.96
C TYR A 241 -19.39 13.55 -2.21
N ILE A 242 -20.28 13.47 -1.22
CA ILE A 242 -21.64 14.00 -1.31
C ILE A 242 -21.60 15.51 -1.60
N ASP A 243 -20.80 16.25 -0.84
CA ASP A 243 -20.71 17.71 -0.95
C ASP A 243 -20.17 18.14 -2.32
N ALA A 244 -19.08 17.53 -2.78
CA ALA A 244 -18.49 17.81 -4.08
C ALA A 244 -19.50 17.57 -5.22
N VAL A 245 -20.20 16.42 -5.19
CA VAL A 245 -21.17 16.06 -6.23
C VAL A 245 -22.41 16.94 -6.17
N GLN A 246 -22.94 17.26 -4.99
CA GLN A 246 -24.10 18.14 -4.88
C GLN A 246 -23.78 19.56 -5.35
N ALA A 247 -22.63 20.10 -4.99
CA ALA A 247 -22.18 21.42 -5.44
C ALA A 247 -22.11 21.47 -6.98
N ALA A 248 -21.43 20.49 -7.59
CA ALA A 248 -21.29 20.44 -9.04
C ALA A 248 -22.62 20.13 -9.76
N ARG A 249 -23.51 19.31 -9.19
CA ARG A 249 -24.86 19.04 -9.76
C ARG A 249 -25.74 20.28 -9.77
N ARG A 250 -25.71 21.11 -8.73
CA ARG A 250 -26.54 22.33 -8.62
C ARG A 250 -26.06 23.47 -9.51
N ALA A 251 -24.83 23.41 -10.01
CA ALA A 251 -24.20 24.46 -10.82
C ALA A 251 -24.69 24.55 -12.28
N GLY A 252 -25.85 23.97 -12.64
CA GLY A 252 -26.54 24.26 -13.89
C GLY A 252 -27.53 23.16 -14.30
N PRO A 253 -27.68 22.84 -15.61
CA PRO A 253 -28.79 21.97 -16.06
C PRO A 253 -28.81 20.57 -15.42
N PRO A 254 -29.97 19.90 -15.42
CA PRO A 254 -30.09 18.54 -14.88
C PRO A 254 -29.06 17.57 -15.47
N VAL A 255 -28.34 16.87 -14.58
CA VAL A 255 -27.30 15.90 -14.97
C VAL A 255 -27.94 14.64 -15.58
N LYS A 256 -27.50 14.27 -16.79
CA LYS A 256 -28.02 13.12 -17.57
C LYS A 256 -27.27 11.81 -17.32
N GLY A 257 -26.06 11.89 -16.76
CA GLY A 257 -25.23 10.73 -16.48
C GLY A 257 -24.04 11.10 -15.60
N MET A 258 -23.46 10.10 -14.96
CA MET A 258 -22.34 10.28 -14.05
C MET A 258 -21.25 9.23 -14.32
N ILE A 259 -20.00 9.66 -14.13
CA ILE A 259 -18.83 8.79 -14.18
C ILE A 259 -18.15 8.88 -12.82
N LEU A 260 -18.00 7.75 -12.13
CA LEU A 260 -17.23 7.63 -10.89
C LEU A 260 -15.87 7.03 -11.19
N ASP A 261 -14.81 7.81 -11.05
CA ASP A 261 -13.45 7.37 -11.34
C ASP A 261 -12.72 6.91 -10.08
N LEU A 262 -12.42 5.61 -10.02
CA LEU A 262 -11.67 4.95 -8.95
C LEU A 262 -10.27 4.48 -9.41
N ARG A 263 -9.82 4.88 -10.61
CA ARG A 263 -8.47 4.53 -11.10
C ARG A 263 -7.41 5.08 -10.15
N ILE A 264 -6.34 4.32 -9.92
CA ILE A 264 -5.27 4.70 -8.98
C ILE A 264 -5.82 5.03 -7.58
N ASN A 265 -6.85 4.31 -7.13
CA ASN A 265 -7.38 4.39 -5.78
C ASN A 265 -6.99 3.12 -5.00
N GLY A 266 -5.99 3.24 -4.12
CA GLY A 266 -5.50 2.13 -3.30
C GLY A 266 -6.44 1.67 -2.18
N GLY A 267 -7.60 2.32 -2.03
CA GLY A 267 -8.62 2.02 -1.03
C GLY A 267 -8.60 3.00 0.15
N GLY A 268 -8.82 2.48 1.35
CA GLY A 268 -8.97 3.23 2.60
C GLY A 268 -9.99 2.56 3.53
N ALA A 269 -10.76 3.35 4.26
CA ALA A 269 -11.76 2.86 5.20
C ALA A 269 -12.86 2.05 4.48
N LEU A 270 -13.04 0.79 4.89
CA LEU A 270 -14.06 -0.10 4.33
C LEU A 270 -15.47 0.44 4.51
N ASN A 271 -15.76 1.00 5.68
CA ASN A 271 -17.03 1.64 6.01
C ASN A 271 -17.34 2.78 5.02
N ALA A 272 -16.36 3.57 4.62
CA ALA A 272 -16.57 4.62 3.62
C ALA A 272 -16.95 4.02 2.25
N ALA A 273 -16.33 2.91 1.83
CA ALA A 273 -16.71 2.20 0.61
C ALA A 273 -18.14 1.64 0.66
N ILE A 274 -18.57 1.12 1.82
CA ILE A 274 -19.96 0.67 2.03
C ILE A 274 -20.92 1.87 1.97
N GLY A 275 -20.55 3.01 2.56
CA GLY A 275 -21.34 4.25 2.51
C GLY A 275 -21.49 4.81 1.08
N ILE A 276 -20.41 4.87 0.31
CA ILE A 276 -20.46 5.25 -1.11
C ILE A 276 -21.28 4.25 -1.92
N THR A 277 -21.20 2.95 -1.61
CA THR A 277 -22.07 1.94 -2.26
C THR A 277 -23.55 2.20 -1.94
N ALA A 278 -23.88 2.42 -0.66
CA ALA A 278 -25.23 2.69 -0.19
C ALA A 278 -25.83 3.96 -0.83
N LEU A 279 -25.01 5.00 -1.04
CA LEU A 279 -25.40 6.22 -1.72
C LEU A 279 -25.99 5.94 -3.11
N PHE A 280 -25.37 5.07 -3.91
CA PHE A 280 -25.83 4.75 -5.27
C PHE A 280 -26.80 3.57 -5.35
N ALA A 281 -26.63 2.55 -4.50
CA ALA A 281 -27.38 1.30 -4.58
C ALA A 281 -28.69 1.31 -3.79
N GLY A 282 -28.89 2.30 -2.92
CA GLY A 282 -30.01 2.35 -1.99
C GLY A 282 -29.82 1.44 -0.77
N ARG A 283 -30.87 1.32 0.03
CA ARG A 283 -30.91 0.55 1.29
C ARG A 283 -31.17 -0.94 1.04
N ASP A 284 -30.97 -1.73 2.09
CA ASP A 284 -31.35 -3.14 2.14
C ASP A 284 -30.66 -4.03 1.08
N ARG A 285 -29.44 -3.67 0.69
CA ARG A 285 -28.59 -4.46 -0.21
C ARG A 285 -27.37 -4.98 0.54
N THR A 286 -26.88 -6.14 0.14
CA THR A 286 -25.56 -6.63 0.58
C THR A 286 -24.48 -5.91 -0.20
N ALA A 287 -23.59 -5.19 0.50
CA ALA A 287 -22.42 -4.56 -0.11
C ALA A 287 -21.24 -5.54 -0.22
N MET A 288 -21.05 -6.40 0.78
CA MET A 288 -20.00 -7.41 0.81
C MET A 288 -20.21 -8.42 1.96
N VAL A 289 -19.45 -9.51 1.95
CA VAL A 289 -19.40 -10.49 3.04
C VAL A 289 -17.96 -10.77 3.43
N THR A 290 -17.64 -10.78 4.73
CA THR A 290 -16.35 -11.28 5.24
C THR A 290 -16.50 -12.71 5.73
N VAL A 291 -15.51 -13.56 5.47
CA VAL A 291 -15.44 -14.93 5.96
C VAL A 291 -14.14 -15.11 6.74
N GLU A 292 -14.27 -15.49 8.02
CA GLU A 292 -13.15 -15.66 8.93
C GLU A 292 -12.48 -17.04 8.81
N ARG A 293 -11.35 -17.20 9.51
CA ARG A 293 -10.57 -18.44 9.51
C ARG A 293 -11.44 -19.65 9.87
N GLY A 294 -11.42 -20.67 9.01
CA GLY A 294 -12.21 -21.89 9.22
C GLY A 294 -13.63 -21.81 8.71
N ASP A 295 -13.99 -20.73 8.01
CA ASP A 295 -15.36 -20.44 7.57
C ASP A 295 -16.36 -20.50 8.74
N THR A 296 -15.86 -20.28 9.96
CA THR A 296 -16.61 -20.38 11.22
C THR A 296 -17.54 -19.22 11.43
N HIS A 297 -17.21 -18.06 10.84
CA HIS A 297 -17.99 -16.84 10.95
C HIS A 297 -18.07 -16.14 9.59
N ARG A 298 -19.30 -15.80 9.20
CA ARG A 298 -19.60 -14.97 8.03
C ARG A 298 -20.33 -13.72 8.51
N ARG A 299 -19.79 -12.55 8.17
CA ARG A 299 -20.43 -11.27 8.46
C ARG A 299 -20.82 -10.60 7.15
N ARG A 300 -22.12 -10.30 7.03
CA ARG A 300 -22.68 -9.52 5.94
C ARG A 300 -22.59 -8.05 6.28
N TYR A 301 -22.06 -7.25 5.37
CA TYR A 301 -22.14 -5.79 5.42
C TYR A 301 -23.20 -5.34 4.44
N THR A 302 -24.16 -4.57 4.94
CA THR A 302 -25.30 -4.07 4.19
C THR A 302 -25.15 -2.60 3.86
N THR A 303 -25.99 -2.09 2.97
CA THR A 303 -26.10 -0.65 2.66
C THR A 303 -26.95 0.11 3.70
N ASN A 304 -27.11 -0.45 4.89
CA ASN A 304 -27.88 0.14 5.99
C ASN A 304 -26.97 0.73 7.06
N TRP A 305 -27.44 1.79 7.70
CA TRP A 305 -26.82 2.27 8.93
C TRP A 305 -27.02 1.24 10.06
N PRO A 306 -26.03 0.93 10.91
CA PRO A 306 -24.71 1.57 11.04
C PRO A 306 -23.53 0.82 10.36
N ASP A 307 -23.76 -0.04 9.36
CA ASP A 307 -22.68 -0.85 8.75
C ASP A 307 -21.58 -0.03 8.06
N TYR A 308 -21.87 1.23 7.73
CA TYR A 308 -20.90 2.20 7.22
C TYR A 308 -20.63 3.37 8.18
N ALA A 309 -20.99 3.24 9.45
CA ALA A 309 -20.70 4.25 10.46
C ALA A 309 -19.18 4.45 10.61
N LEU A 310 -18.76 5.71 10.65
CA LEU A 310 -17.39 6.12 10.92
C LEU A 310 -17.35 7.14 12.06
N PRO A 311 -16.27 7.22 12.85
CA PRO A 311 -16.17 8.15 13.98
C PRO A 311 -16.48 9.60 13.61
N VAL A 312 -15.99 10.05 12.45
CA VAL A 312 -16.23 11.41 11.91
C VAL A 312 -17.70 11.74 11.64
N MET A 313 -18.59 10.75 11.62
CA MET A 313 -20.04 10.95 11.41
C MET A 313 -20.80 11.23 12.71
N HIS A 314 -20.15 11.11 13.88
CA HIS A 314 -20.73 11.43 15.18
C HIS A 314 -22.09 10.75 15.46
N GLY A 315 -22.26 9.51 15.00
CA GLY A 315 -23.49 8.73 15.17
C GLY A 315 -24.65 9.14 14.25
N GLN A 316 -24.41 10.04 13.28
CA GLN A 316 -25.41 10.48 12.32
C GLN A 316 -25.24 9.77 10.98
N ASP A 317 -26.36 9.40 10.38
CA ASP A 317 -26.36 8.80 9.05
C ASP A 317 -26.27 9.88 7.95
N PRO A 318 -25.13 10.02 7.24
CA PRO A 318 -24.96 11.04 6.21
C PRO A 318 -25.89 10.85 5.00
N LEU A 319 -26.47 9.66 4.83
CA LEU A 319 -27.35 9.33 3.71
C LEU A 319 -28.83 9.56 4.03
N ALA A 320 -29.19 9.76 5.30
CA ALA A 320 -30.59 9.98 5.70
C ALA A 320 -31.23 11.20 4.99
N PRO A 321 -30.56 12.37 4.87
CA PRO A 321 -31.12 13.52 4.14
C PRO A 321 -31.31 13.27 2.63
N LEU A 322 -30.63 12.26 2.08
CA LEU A 322 -30.62 11.93 0.65
C LEU A 322 -31.56 10.77 0.30
N GLN A 323 -32.33 10.25 1.26
CA GLN A 323 -33.26 9.16 0.99
C GLN A 323 -34.32 9.55 -0.04
N ALA A 324 -34.88 10.75 0.05
CA ALA A 324 -35.91 11.24 -0.89
C ALA A 324 -35.36 11.68 -2.25
N ASP A 325 -34.03 11.81 -2.41
CA ASP A 325 -33.40 12.22 -3.68
C ASP A 325 -32.99 10.98 -4.49
N ASP A 326 -33.93 10.46 -5.26
CA ASP A 326 -33.72 9.25 -6.07
C ASP A 326 -32.73 9.42 -7.22
N TRP A 327 -32.28 10.65 -7.50
CA TRP A 327 -31.28 10.90 -8.54
C TRP A 327 -30.02 10.05 -8.35
N TRP A 328 -29.53 9.91 -7.12
CA TRP A 328 -28.35 9.10 -6.82
C TRP A 328 -28.50 7.63 -7.25
N ARG A 329 -29.72 7.10 -7.17
CA ARG A 329 -30.05 5.69 -7.47
C ARG A 329 -30.41 5.47 -8.93
N THR A 330 -30.82 6.52 -9.63
CA THR A 330 -31.38 6.43 -10.98
C THR A 330 -30.49 7.01 -12.08
N VAL A 331 -29.58 7.93 -11.75
CA VAL A 331 -28.69 8.53 -12.75
C VAL A 331 -27.84 7.44 -13.43
N PRO A 332 -27.78 7.39 -14.77
CA PRO A 332 -26.88 6.47 -15.47
C PRO A 332 -25.44 6.59 -14.95
N LEU A 333 -24.82 5.46 -14.60
CA LEU A 333 -23.53 5.42 -13.91
C LEU A 333 -22.54 4.47 -14.59
N VAL A 334 -21.36 4.98 -14.92
CA VAL A 334 -20.19 4.19 -15.30
C VAL A 334 -19.10 4.39 -14.25
N VAL A 335 -18.42 3.32 -13.85
CA VAL A 335 -17.31 3.38 -12.91
C VAL A 335 -16.01 3.05 -13.62
N LEU A 336 -15.00 3.92 -13.52
CA LEU A 336 -13.67 3.69 -14.10
C LEU A 336 -12.76 3.01 -13.07
N VAL A 337 -12.08 1.95 -13.48
CA VAL A 337 -11.15 1.18 -12.63
C VAL A 337 -9.89 0.76 -13.38
N ASP A 338 -8.83 0.45 -12.64
CA ASP A 338 -7.55 -0.03 -13.17
C ASP A 338 -6.83 -0.97 -12.19
N GLY A 339 -5.66 -1.46 -12.58
CA GLY A 339 -4.83 -2.36 -11.75
C GLY A 339 -4.32 -1.76 -10.44
N GLN A 340 -4.53 -0.47 -10.19
CA GLN A 340 -4.21 0.21 -8.93
C GLN A 340 -5.46 0.52 -8.08
N SER A 341 -6.65 0.23 -8.61
CA SER A 341 -7.90 0.21 -7.84
C SER A 341 -7.84 -0.99 -6.89
N ALA A 342 -7.72 -0.76 -5.58
CA ALA A 342 -7.48 -1.81 -4.60
C ALA A 342 -8.41 -1.71 -3.38
N SER A 343 -8.67 -2.85 -2.73
CA SER A 343 -9.34 -2.92 -1.42
C SER A 343 -10.70 -2.20 -1.39
N ALA A 344 -10.87 -1.13 -0.61
CA ALA A 344 -12.14 -0.38 -0.52
C ALA A 344 -12.66 0.08 -1.90
N ALA A 345 -11.77 0.46 -2.83
CA ALA A 345 -12.16 0.81 -4.20
C ALA A 345 -12.72 -0.41 -4.97
N GLU A 346 -12.13 -1.59 -4.76
CA GLU A 346 -12.63 -2.84 -5.34
C GLU A 346 -13.96 -3.26 -4.72
N ALA A 347 -14.13 -3.07 -3.41
CA ALA A 347 -15.40 -3.33 -2.73
C ALA A 347 -16.53 -2.46 -3.30
N THR A 348 -16.31 -1.16 -3.48
CA THR A 348 -17.29 -0.27 -4.13
C THR A 348 -17.55 -0.69 -5.57
N ALA A 349 -16.50 -0.91 -6.39
CA ALA A 349 -16.67 -1.30 -7.78
C ALA A 349 -17.40 -2.65 -7.94
N ALA A 350 -17.02 -3.65 -7.14
CA ALA A 350 -17.67 -4.96 -7.10
C ALA A 350 -19.13 -4.84 -6.71
N ALA A 351 -19.45 -4.09 -5.65
CA ALA A 351 -20.81 -3.97 -5.17
C ALA A 351 -21.70 -3.24 -6.18
N LEU A 352 -21.25 -2.13 -6.74
CA LEU A 352 -22.01 -1.40 -7.76
C LEU A 352 -22.23 -2.23 -9.02
N LYS A 353 -21.25 -3.04 -9.42
CA LYS A 353 -21.37 -3.98 -10.54
C LYS A 353 -22.37 -5.09 -10.24
N ASP A 354 -22.15 -5.81 -9.14
CA ASP A 354 -22.90 -7.03 -8.82
C ASP A 354 -24.34 -6.74 -8.37
N LEU A 355 -24.61 -5.54 -7.85
CA LEU A 355 -25.96 -5.06 -7.55
C LEU A 355 -26.69 -4.52 -8.80
N GLY A 356 -26.05 -4.54 -9.97
CA GLY A 356 -26.58 -4.05 -11.24
C GLY A 356 -26.69 -2.53 -11.33
N ARG A 357 -26.04 -1.79 -10.42
CA ARG A 357 -26.15 -0.33 -10.33
C ARG A 357 -25.28 0.39 -11.34
N ALA A 358 -24.10 -0.14 -11.65
CA ALA A 358 -23.17 0.46 -12.59
C ALA A 358 -22.48 -0.58 -13.47
N LYS A 359 -22.02 -0.13 -14.64
CA LYS A 359 -21.08 -0.88 -15.48
C LYS A 359 -19.65 -0.39 -15.21
N LEU A 360 -18.72 -1.33 -15.15
CA LEU A 360 -17.31 -1.01 -14.95
C LEU A 360 -16.58 -0.87 -16.30
N LEU A 361 -15.69 0.11 -16.41
CA LEU A 361 -14.85 0.34 -17.58
C LEU A 361 -13.39 0.50 -17.17
N GLY A 362 -12.47 -0.09 -17.93
CA GLY A 362 -11.03 0.11 -17.75
C GLY A 362 -10.27 -1.21 -17.72
N MET A 363 -9.37 -1.39 -16.75
CA MET A 363 -8.55 -2.60 -16.62
C MET A 363 -8.89 -3.37 -15.33
N PRO A 364 -8.62 -4.69 -15.25
CA PRO A 364 -8.85 -5.49 -14.05
C PRO A 364 -8.20 -4.86 -12.82
N THR A 365 -8.91 -4.89 -11.69
CA THR A 365 -8.44 -4.30 -10.44
C THR A 365 -7.32 -5.10 -9.78
N TYR A 366 -6.73 -4.52 -8.73
CA TYR A 366 -5.53 -5.05 -8.08
C TYR A 366 -5.70 -6.49 -7.57
N GLY A 367 -6.83 -6.81 -6.93
CA GLY A 367 -7.16 -8.12 -6.38
C GLY A 367 -6.95 -8.27 -4.88
N LYS A 368 -6.93 -7.19 -4.10
CA LYS A 368 -6.75 -7.26 -2.64
C LYS A 368 -8.10 -7.57 -1.98
N GLY A 369 -8.40 -8.85 -1.83
CA GLY A 369 -9.65 -9.34 -1.25
C GLY A 369 -9.55 -9.72 0.23
N LEU A 370 -8.48 -9.35 0.93
CA LEU A 370 -8.28 -9.68 2.34
C LEU A 370 -8.65 -8.50 3.24
N ALA A 371 -9.34 -8.79 4.35
CA ALA A 371 -9.67 -7.81 5.38
C ALA A 371 -8.61 -7.82 6.49
N GLN A 372 -8.12 -6.63 6.82
CA GLN A 372 -7.20 -6.43 7.95
C GLN A 372 -7.99 -5.94 9.16
N THR A 373 -7.54 -6.33 10.34
CA THR A 373 -7.95 -5.74 11.62
C THR A 373 -6.69 -5.36 12.39
N GLY A 374 -6.85 -4.65 13.50
CA GLY A 374 -5.75 -4.30 14.37
C GLY A 374 -6.15 -4.34 15.84
N VAL A 375 -5.23 -4.81 16.68
CA VAL A 375 -5.36 -4.83 18.13
C VAL A 375 -4.24 -4.03 18.74
N ASP A 376 -4.59 -3.14 19.68
CA ASP A 376 -3.58 -2.52 20.54
C ASP A 376 -3.09 -3.59 21.52
N LEU A 377 -1.78 -3.64 21.71
CA LEU A 377 -1.11 -4.55 22.61
C LEU A 377 -0.65 -3.78 23.86
N ILE A 378 0.49 -4.16 24.43
CA ILE A 378 1.04 -3.56 25.65
C ILE A 378 1.84 -2.30 25.26
N ASP A 379 1.89 -1.31 26.16
CA ASP A 379 2.76 -0.12 26.06
C ASP A 379 2.59 0.71 24.78
N GLY A 380 1.37 0.77 24.23
CA GLY A 380 1.07 1.58 23.04
C GLY A 380 1.51 0.96 21.72
N THR A 381 1.95 -0.30 21.72
CA THR A 381 2.24 -1.06 20.50
C THR A 381 0.94 -1.59 19.85
N ARG A 382 1.00 -1.93 18.56
CA ARG A 382 -0.17 -2.40 17.80
C ARG A 382 0.20 -3.54 16.85
N LEU A 383 -0.68 -4.54 16.74
CA LEU A 383 -0.59 -5.59 15.73
C LEU A 383 -1.75 -5.46 14.76
N ASN A 384 -1.44 -5.16 13.50
CA ASN A 384 -2.38 -5.28 12.38
C ASN A 384 -2.16 -6.63 11.69
N PHE A 385 -3.25 -7.32 11.36
CA PHE A 385 -3.18 -8.64 10.73
C PHE A 385 -4.41 -8.92 9.86
N THR A 386 -4.24 -9.83 8.90
CA THR A 386 -5.34 -10.35 8.09
C THR A 386 -6.17 -11.33 8.91
N TYR A 387 -7.48 -11.08 9.03
CA TYR A 387 -8.40 -11.93 9.82
C TYR A 387 -9.51 -12.59 9.00
N ALA A 388 -9.85 -12.03 7.82
CA ALA A 388 -10.91 -12.55 6.98
C ALA A 388 -10.63 -12.34 5.48
N ARG A 389 -11.31 -13.13 4.65
CA ARG A 389 -11.42 -12.92 3.19
C ARG A 389 -12.75 -12.26 2.84
N ASN A 390 -12.74 -11.39 1.83
CA ASN A 390 -13.91 -10.68 1.33
C ASN A 390 -14.50 -11.41 0.13
N LEU A 391 -15.82 -11.63 0.19
CA LEU A 391 -16.65 -12.04 -0.91
C LEU A 391 -17.46 -10.84 -1.42
N ARG A 392 -17.65 -10.80 -2.73
CA ARG A 392 -18.53 -9.84 -3.41
C ARG A 392 -20.01 -10.16 -3.11
N PRO A 393 -20.96 -9.27 -3.42
CA PRO A 393 -22.39 -9.55 -3.19
C PRO A 393 -22.92 -10.82 -3.87
N ASN A 394 -22.36 -11.18 -5.04
CA ASN A 394 -22.67 -12.43 -5.74
C ASN A 394 -21.95 -13.67 -5.17
N GLY A 395 -21.21 -13.52 -4.07
CA GLY A 395 -20.49 -14.57 -3.37
C GLY A 395 -19.19 -15.03 -4.02
N CYS A 396 -18.76 -14.38 -5.11
CA CYS A 396 -17.44 -14.64 -5.68
C CYS A 396 -16.32 -14.04 -4.81
N PRO A 397 -15.19 -14.74 -4.63
CA PRO A 397 -14.02 -14.17 -3.97
C PRO A 397 -13.42 -13.03 -4.79
N MET A 398 -12.84 -12.05 -4.10
CA MET A 398 -12.11 -10.95 -4.70
C MET A 398 -10.58 -11.17 -4.63
N ASP A 399 -10.11 -11.96 -3.66
CA ASP A 399 -8.69 -12.11 -3.39
C ASP A 399 -7.96 -12.81 -4.53
N GLY A 400 -6.89 -12.20 -5.03
CA GLY A 400 -6.13 -12.64 -6.20
C GLY A 400 -6.84 -12.40 -7.55
N TYR A 401 -8.18 -12.44 -7.59
CA TYR A 401 -8.97 -12.28 -8.81
C TYR A 401 -9.20 -10.81 -9.20
N GLY A 402 -9.47 -9.96 -8.21
CA GLY A 402 -9.98 -8.60 -8.40
C GLY A 402 -11.37 -8.59 -9.03
N VAL A 403 -11.71 -7.46 -9.65
CA VAL A 403 -12.96 -7.22 -10.35
C VAL A 403 -12.61 -6.95 -11.81
N VAL A 404 -13.14 -7.78 -12.70
CA VAL A 404 -12.97 -7.61 -14.14
C VAL A 404 -14.02 -6.60 -14.64
N PRO A 405 -13.64 -5.54 -15.37
CA PRO A 405 -14.58 -4.58 -15.93
C PRO A 405 -15.58 -5.21 -16.90
N ASP A 406 -16.75 -4.58 -17.08
CA ASP A 406 -17.69 -4.95 -18.14
C ASP A 406 -17.13 -4.58 -19.52
N TRP A 407 -16.39 -3.47 -19.58
CA TRP A 407 -15.65 -3.04 -20.76
C TRP A 407 -14.17 -2.95 -20.46
N LEU A 408 -13.40 -3.91 -20.99
CA LEU A 408 -11.94 -3.90 -20.94
C LEU A 408 -11.42 -2.84 -21.91
N VAL A 409 -10.90 -1.74 -21.37
CA VAL A 409 -10.40 -0.60 -22.14
C VAL A 409 -9.01 -0.23 -21.60
N PRO A 410 -7.94 -0.32 -22.41
CA PRO A 410 -6.61 0.07 -21.95
C PRO A 410 -6.51 1.58 -21.69
N PRO A 411 -5.50 2.06 -20.92
CA PRO A 411 -5.32 3.48 -20.60
C PRO A 411 -5.20 4.40 -21.83
N ARG A 412 -4.61 3.90 -22.93
CA ARG A 412 -4.59 4.57 -24.24
C ARG A 412 -5.04 3.62 -25.34
N ARG A 413 -5.42 4.20 -26.47
CA ARG A 413 -5.75 3.48 -27.70
C ARG A 413 -4.60 2.59 -28.21
N ASP A 414 -3.36 3.00 -28.00
CA ASP A 414 -2.13 2.36 -28.46
C ASP A 414 -1.32 1.70 -27.33
N SER A 415 -1.94 1.45 -26.17
CA SER A 415 -1.24 0.82 -25.05
C SER A 415 -0.71 -0.57 -25.39
N ASP A 416 0.49 -0.88 -24.90
CA ASP A 416 0.97 -2.26 -24.74
C ASP A 416 0.09 -2.99 -23.71
N VAL A 417 -0.95 -3.67 -24.19
CA VAL A 417 -1.97 -4.36 -23.37
C VAL A 417 -1.33 -5.36 -22.41
N ASP A 418 -0.39 -6.16 -22.89
CA ASP A 418 0.34 -7.13 -22.08
C ASP A 418 1.11 -6.42 -20.96
N GLY A 419 1.73 -5.26 -21.25
CA GLY A 419 2.41 -4.44 -20.25
C GLY A 419 1.49 -3.90 -19.17
N VAL A 420 0.33 -3.39 -19.57
CA VAL A 420 -0.69 -2.89 -18.65
C VAL A 420 -1.23 -4.02 -17.77
N LEU A 421 -1.52 -5.18 -18.37
CA LEU A 421 -2.00 -6.34 -17.60
C LEU A 421 -0.94 -6.87 -16.66
N MET A 422 0.34 -6.80 -17.02
CA MET A 422 1.47 -7.22 -16.20
C MET A 422 1.85 -6.25 -15.07
N TRP A 423 1.15 -5.12 -14.92
CA TRP A 423 1.27 -4.31 -13.70
C TRP A 423 1.03 -5.16 -12.46
N TYR A 424 1.73 -4.78 -11.39
CA TYR A 424 1.78 -5.57 -10.17
C TYR A 424 0.38 -5.69 -9.57
N ARG A 425 -0.08 -6.94 -9.43
CA ARG A 425 -1.39 -7.29 -8.88
C ARG A 425 -1.24 -8.31 -7.76
N GLU A 426 -2.30 -8.54 -7.00
CA GLU A 426 -2.28 -9.50 -5.91
C GLU A 426 -1.86 -10.90 -6.36
N VAL A 427 -2.30 -11.31 -7.55
CA VAL A 427 -1.96 -12.58 -8.18
C VAL A 427 -0.45 -12.80 -8.37
N ASP A 428 0.35 -11.74 -8.39
CA ASP A 428 1.81 -11.80 -8.54
C ASP A 428 2.53 -12.14 -7.22
N LEU A 429 1.90 -11.96 -6.06
CA LEU A 429 2.52 -12.10 -4.74
C LEU A 429 2.61 -13.55 -4.25
N ALA A 430 3.82 -14.12 -4.19
CA ALA A 430 4.04 -15.40 -3.54
C ALA A 430 3.79 -15.24 -2.03
N ARG A 431 2.73 -15.84 -1.48
CA ARG A 431 2.32 -15.62 -0.09
C ARG A 431 2.12 -16.92 0.69
N ALA A 432 2.37 -16.80 1.99
CA ALA A 432 2.19 -17.79 3.06
C ALA A 432 0.69 -17.95 3.47
N PRO A 433 0.34 -18.90 4.35
CA PRO A 433 -0.82 -19.78 4.22
C PRO A 433 -2.14 -19.19 4.77
N TYR A 434 -2.85 -18.44 3.94
CA TYR A 434 -4.33 -18.48 3.92
C TYR A 434 -4.86 -19.10 2.62
N ALA A 435 -4.05 -19.07 1.55
CA ALA A 435 -4.28 -19.79 0.31
C ALA A 435 -4.03 -21.31 0.43
N ASP A 436 -3.29 -21.75 1.45
CA ASP A 436 -2.80 -23.14 1.59
C ASP A 436 -3.85 -24.15 2.07
N ARG A 437 -5.14 -23.77 2.04
CA ARG A 437 -6.24 -24.74 2.11
C ARG A 437 -6.76 -25.17 0.75
N GLN A 438 -6.45 -24.40 -0.30
CA GLN A 438 -6.67 -24.82 -1.68
C GLN A 438 -5.31 -25.21 -2.25
N ALA A 439 -4.84 -26.40 -1.88
CA ALA A 439 -3.83 -27.08 -2.67
C ALA A 439 -4.56 -27.70 -3.87
N PRO A 440 -4.18 -27.37 -5.12
CA PRO A 440 -3.05 -26.50 -5.54
C PRO A 440 -3.37 -24.99 -5.59
N ASP A 441 -2.34 -24.13 -5.42
CA ASP A 441 -2.44 -22.67 -5.60
C ASP A 441 -3.10 -22.34 -6.95
N PRO A 442 -4.31 -21.74 -6.95
CA PRO A 442 -5.07 -21.49 -8.17
C PRO A 442 -4.39 -20.47 -9.11
N PHE A 443 -3.40 -19.73 -8.61
CA PHE A 443 -2.72 -18.67 -9.34
C PHE A 443 -1.33 -19.05 -9.86
N VAL A 444 -0.83 -20.25 -9.55
CA VAL A 444 0.56 -20.65 -9.87
C VAL A 444 0.88 -20.51 -11.36
N GLN A 445 -0.04 -20.90 -12.25
CA GLN A 445 0.19 -20.88 -13.70
C GLN A 445 0.20 -19.46 -14.25
N VAL A 446 -0.77 -18.63 -13.87
CA VAL A 446 -0.85 -17.23 -14.31
C VAL A 446 0.34 -16.43 -13.76
N ARG A 447 0.74 -16.66 -12.50
CA ARG A 447 1.91 -16.04 -11.87
C ARG A 447 3.19 -16.37 -12.64
N LYS A 448 3.38 -17.66 -13.00
CA LYS A 448 4.53 -18.12 -13.79
C LYS A 448 4.54 -17.51 -15.20
N ALA A 449 3.40 -17.50 -15.89
CA ALA A 449 3.28 -16.92 -17.23
C ALA A 449 3.65 -15.43 -17.25
N ARG A 450 3.10 -14.66 -16.29
CA ARG A 450 3.41 -13.24 -16.11
C ARG A 450 4.89 -13.01 -15.79
N GLN A 451 5.48 -13.83 -14.92
CA GLN A 451 6.91 -13.72 -14.59
C GLN A 451 7.80 -13.98 -15.81
N GLN A 452 7.53 -15.04 -16.58
CA GLN A 452 8.28 -15.35 -17.80
C GLN A 452 8.21 -14.22 -18.83
N LEU A 453 7.03 -13.59 -18.98
CA LEU A 453 6.86 -12.49 -19.91
C LEU A 453 7.61 -11.22 -19.43
N ARG A 454 7.60 -10.93 -18.13
CA ARG A 454 8.44 -9.87 -17.53
C ARG A 454 9.93 -10.10 -17.80
N ASP A 455 10.43 -11.30 -17.52
CA ASP A 455 11.84 -11.65 -17.74
C ASP A 455 12.23 -11.52 -19.22
N LYS A 456 11.36 -11.96 -20.12
CA LYS A 456 11.56 -11.82 -21.58
C LYS A 456 11.67 -10.36 -21.99
N ARG A 457 10.84 -9.48 -21.44
CA ARG A 457 10.83 -8.05 -21.75
C ARG A 457 12.05 -7.31 -21.22
N VAL A 458 12.48 -7.62 -20.00
CA VAL A 458 13.74 -7.08 -19.43
C VAL A 458 14.92 -7.38 -20.35
N ARG A 459 14.98 -8.60 -20.90
CA ARG A 459 16.03 -9.01 -21.85
C ARG A 459 15.92 -8.36 -23.23
N ALA A 460 14.73 -7.96 -23.65
CA ALA A 460 14.47 -7.53 -25.02
C ALA A 460 14.87 -6.08 -25.36
N LYS A 461 15.49 -5.31 -24.44
CA LYS A 461 15.58 -3.83 -24.50
C LYS A 461 14.18 -3.24 -24.74
N VAL A 462 13.47 -2.99 -23.62
CA VAL A 462 12.13 -2.39 -23.61
C VAL A 462 12.11 -1.15 -24.51
N ASP A 463 11.20 -1.10 -25.48
CA ASP A 463 10.89 0.13 -26.22
C ASP A 463 10.21 1.11 -25.25
N THR A 464 11.01 1.96 -24.60
CA THR A 464 10.52 2.90 -23.59
C THR A 464 9.52 3.91 -24.15
N ALA A 465 9.48 4.15 -25.48
CA ALA A 465 8.52 5.05 -26.10
C ALA A 465 7.08 4.51 -25.99
N ASN A 466 6.92 3.18 -26.01
CA ASN A 466 5.61 2.51 -25.98
C ASN A 466 5.35 1.72 -24.69
N SER A 467 6.41 1.28 -24.00
CA SER A 467 6.32 0.33 -22.88
C SER A 467 6.58 0.94 -21.50
N ALA A 468 6.95 2.22 -21.37
CA ALA A 468 7.32 2.81 -20.08
C ALA A 468 6.36 3.87 -19.50
N ALA A 469 5.33 4.31 -20.22
CA ALA A 469 4.43 5.32 -19.66
C ALA A 469 3.24 4.63 -18.98
N LEU A 470 2.99 4.91 -17.68
CA LEU A 470 1.62 5.08 -17.21
C LEU A 470 1.03 6.22 -18.03
N PRO A 471 0.17 6.02 -19.04
CA PRO A 471 -0.19 7.13 -19.88
C PRO A 471 -1.65 7.47 -19.65
N GLN A 472 -1.96 7.85 -18.42
CA GLN A 472 -3.11 8.69 -18.12
C GLN A 472 -2.84 9.45 -16.82
N ARG A 473 -2.36 10.69 -16.97
CA ARG A 473 -2.23 11.66 -15.88
C ARG A 473 -3.26 12.79 -15.99
N ALA A 474 -3.99 12.84 -17.11
CA ALA A 474 -4.97 13.87 -17.42
C ALA A 474 -6.39 13.36 -17.13
N PHE A 475 -6.66 13.00 -15.88
CA PHE A 475 -7.98 12.56 -15.41
C PHE A 475 -9.05 13.62 -15.69
N GLY A 476 -10.23 13.23 -16.18
CA GLY A 476 -11.33 14.19 -16.35
C GLY A 476 -11.12 15.20 -17.50
N THR A 477 -10.17 14.95 -18.40
CA THR A 477 -9.84 15.82 -19.53
C THR A 477 -10.30 15.23 -20.86
N ALA A 478 -10.36 16.06 -21.91
CA ALA A 478 -10.67 15.59 -23.26
C ALA A 478 -9.61 14.61 -23.82
N ALA A 479 -8.40 14.55 -23.26
CA ALA A 479 -7.36 13.60 -23.66
C ALA A 479 -7.50 12.22 -22.97
N ASP A 480 -8.41 12.09 -22.01
CA ASP A 480 -8.64 10.85 -21.28
C ASP A 480 -9.40 9.84 -22.14
N TRP A 481 -8.68 8.95 -22.83
CA TRP A 481 -9.22 7.87 -23.66
C TRP A 481 -10.30 7.02 -22.95
N GLN A 482 -10.04 6.53 -21.74
CA GLN A 482 -11.02 5.73 -20.99
C GLN A 482 -12.28 6.56 -20.62
N LEU A 483 -12.13 7.83 -20.26
CA LEU A 483 -13.26 8.75 -20.06
C LEU A 483 -14.05 8.94 -21.36
N GLN A 484 -13.40 9.12 -22.50
CA GLN A 484 -14.09 9.21 -23.80
C GLN A 484 -14.92 7.94 -24.06
N GLN A 485 -14.40 6.76 -23.71
CA GLN A 485 -15.14 5.50 -23.82
C GLN A 485 -16.33 5.43 -22.86
N ALA A 486 -16.20 5.90 -21.62
CA ALA A 486 -17.32 5.98 -20.68
C ALA A 486 -18.39 6.98 -21.14
N LEU A 487 -17.99 8.13 -21.70
CA LEU A 487 -18.92 9.08 -22.32
C LEU A 487 -19.64 8.47 -23.55
N ALA A 488 -18.95 7.62 -24.33
CA ALA A 488 -19.59 6.86 -25.40
C ALA A 488 -20.64 5.89 -24.84
N ALA A 489 -20.31 5.14 -23.79
CA ALA A 489 -21.22 4.21 -23.13
C ALA A 489 -22.48 4.91 -22.60
N LEU A 490 -22.34 6.03 -21.89
CA LEU A 490 -23.46 6.82 -21.37
C LEU A 490 -24.35 7.38 -22.49
N ALA A 491 -23.78 7.68 -23.66
CA ALA A 491 -24.51 8.13 -24.83
C ALA A 491 -25.11 6.97 -25.66
N GLY A 492 -25.02 5.72 -25.21
CA GLY A 492 -25.50 4.54 -25.95
C GLY A 492 -24.68 4.22 -27.21
N ARG A 493 -23.47 4.77 -27.34
CA ARG A 493 -22.55 4.51 -28.47
C ARG A 493 -21.65 3.31 -28.17
N PRO A 494 -21.15 2.59 -29.19
CA PRO A 494 -20.25 1.47 -28.99
C PRO A 494 -18.97 1.87 -28.25
N VAL A 495 -18.59 1.07 -27.25
CA VAL A 495 -17.33 1.18 -26.49
C VAL A 495 -16.26 0.37 -27.21
N ARG A 496 -15.06 0.93 -27.38
CA ARG A 496 -13.93 0.21 -27.97
C ARG A 496 -13.21 -0.60 -26.92
N THR A 497 -13.46 -1.90 -26.90
CA THR A 497 -12.87 -2.85 -25.94
C THR A 497 -11.75 -3.68 -26.56
N ILE A 498 -11.01 -4.35 -25.70
CA ILE A 498 -10.03 -5.39 -26.04
C ILE A 498 -10.40 -6.71 -25.36
N ASP A 499 -9.88 -7.81 -25.89
CA ASP A 499 -9.89 -9.10 -25.20
C ASP A 499 -8.66 -9.23 -24.30
N ALA A 500 -8.85 -9.62 -23.05
CA ALA A 500 -7.73 -9.90 -22.16
C ALA A 500 -7.12 -11.28 -22.49
N PRO A 501 -5.79 -11.39 -22.69
CA PRO A 501 -5.13 -12.67 -22.86
C PRO A 501 -5.38 -13.58 -21.65
N ALA A 502 -6.03 -14.71 -21.88
CA ALA A 502 -6.42 -15.64 -20.81
C ALA A 502 -5.23 -16.08 -19.93
N GLN A 503 -4.04 -16.22 -20.52
CA GLN A 503 -2.81 -16.57 -19.81
C GLN A 503 -2.30 -15.51 -18.81
N LEU A 504 -2.72 -14.26 -18.95
CA LEU A 504 -2.35 -13.15 -18.06
C LEU A 504 -3.42 -12.84 -17.01
N MET A 505 -4.55 -13.53 -17.09
CA MET A 505 -5.70 -13.37 -16.21
C MET A 505 -5.89 -14.61 -15.34
N PRO A 506 -6.26 -14.45 -14.07
CA PRO A 506 -6.69 -15.59 -13.28
C PRO A 506 -7.97 -16.19 -13.90
N ALA A 507 -8.15 -17.50 -13.72
CA ALA A 507 -9.39 -18.17 -14.11
C ALA A 507 -10.59 -17.54 -13.37
N GLN A 508 -11.81 -17.72 -13.88
CA GLN A 508 -12.98 -17.26 -13.15
C GLN A 508 -13.08 -18.02 -11.82
N PRO A 509 -13.29 -17.30 -10.69
CA PRO A 509 -13.39 -17.96 -9.41
C PRO A 509 -14.68 -18.76 -9.31
N VAL A 510 -14.67 -19.81 -8.47
CA VAL A 510 -15.90 -20.46 -8.03
C VAL A 510 -16.58 -19.53 -7.02
N CYS A 511 -17.82 -19.15 -7.31
CA CYS A 511 -18.59 -18.27 -6.44
C CYS A 511 -19.38 -19.09 -5.43
N GLU A 512 -19.24 -18.73 -4.16
CA GLU A 512 -19.99 -19.35 -3.06
C GLU A 512 -21.40 -18.76 -3.05
N ARG A 513 -22.43 -19.50 -2.61
CA ARG A 513 -23.73 -18.86 -2.36
C ARG A 513 -23.57 -17.88 -1.19
N ALA A 514 -23.99 -16.64 -1.38
CA ALA A 514 -23.99 -15.62 -0.33
C ALA A 514 -25.03 -15.89 0.79
N ASP A 515 -25.80 -16.97 0.64
CA ASP A 515 -26.84 -17.42 1.56
C ASP A 515 -26.35 -18.58 2.42
N ASN A 516 -25.99 -18.20 3.65
CA ASN A 516 -26.07 -18.86 4.96
C ASN A 516 -24.99 -18.28 5.86
#